data_AF-A0A957NHP1-F1
#
_entry.id   AF-A0A957NHP1-F1
#
_cell.length_a   1.000
_cell.length_b   1.000
_cell.length_c   1.000
_cell.angle_alpha   90.00
_cell.angle_beta   90.00
_cell.angle_gamma   90.00
#
_symmetry.space_group_name_H-M   'P 1'
#
loop_
_entity.id
_entity.type
_entity.pdbx_description
1 polymer ?
#
loop_
_entity_poly.entity_id
_entity_poly.type
_entity_poly.pdbx_seq_one_letter_code
_entity_poly.pdbx_strand_id
1 'polypeptide(L)'
;MNMPHRPSYRTAFLLLAFVLITSACFGKAQEMVGARPASRLPAVVETYLQKYQPGPNPRLFQTTYLYDRNGVQLAELFGEGRRTWVALNRMSQHLINATVATEDASFYDNMGIDPLRIAVAAWQNHKSGGIVSGASTITMQLARNLFLGPEDRYNPDMDRKVLEVGLAQELTTRYTKAEILEMYLNLLNYGSLAYGPEAAAQTYFGKSAEVLDLAESTMLAGIPQAPGVLNHYRNYEAVKARQKIVLGLMVKRKLITERQAEQAYRQPVKLRRDISPAPQLAPHFVQYVIQSINNRMGDGYLERAGFNLFTTLDLRIQEVAEKTIREQITQLKVKHDLGNAALVAMRPGTGEIVA
;
A
#
# COMPACT_ATOMS: atom_id res chain seq x y z
N MET A 1 13.24 -1.58 -62.29
CA MET A 1 12.86 -0.26 -61.76
C MET A 1 11.84 -0.47 -60.64
N ASN A 2 12.29 -0.46 -59.38
CA ASN A 2 11.40 -0.51 -58.21
C ASN A 2 11.11 0.93 -57.78
N MET A 3 9.83 1.31 -57.78
CA MET A 3 9.41 2.57 -57.16
C MET A 3 9.36 2.39 -55.64
N PRO A 4 9.85 3.36 -54.84
CA PRO A 4 9.75 3.29 -53.40
C PRO A 4 8.31 3.54 -52.94
N HIS A 5 7.80 2.66 -52.08
CA HIS A 5 6.55 2.87 -51.35
C HIS A 5 6.65 4.16 -50.54
N ARG A 6 5.84 5.17 -50.89
CA ARG A 6 5.66 6.35 -50.05
C ARG A 6 4.90 5.94 -48.79
N PRO A 7 5.33 6.35 -47.58
CA PRO A 7 4.57 6.12 -46.36
C PRO A 7 3.21 6.81 -46.49
N SER A 8 2.13 6.11 -46.12
CA SER A 8 0.78 6.65 -46.24
C SER A 8 0.63 7.87 -45.33
N TYR A 9 0.04 8.95 -45.85
CA TYR A 9 -0.18 10.21 -45.12
C TYR A 9 -0.90 10.01 -43.77
N ARG A 10 -1.60 8.89 -43.56
CA ARG A 10 -2.22 8.51 -42.28
C ARG A 10 -1.21 8.24 -41.16
N THR A 11 -0.04 7.68 -41.45
CA THR A 11 1.00 7.42 -40.44
C THR A 11 1.72 8.69 -39.99
N ALA A 12 1.97 9.61 -40.93
CA ALA A 12 2.50 10.93 -40.61
C ALA A 12 1.48 11.81 -39.85
N PHE A 13 0.19 11.71 -40.18
CA PHE A 13 -0.88 12.45 -39.48
C PHE A 13 -1.13 11.92 -38.06
N LEU A 14 -1.02 10.60 -37.84
CA LEU A 14 -1.09 10.00 -36.50
C LEU A 14 0.12 10.38 -35.64
N LEU A 15 1.32 10.45 -36.23
CA LEU A 15 2.52 10.94 -35.53
C LEU A 15 2.44 12.44 -35.22
N LEU A 16 1.91 13.27 -36.13
CA LEU A 16 1.74 14.71 -35.89
C LEU A 16 0.61 15.00 -34.87
N ALA A 17 -0.47 14.21 -34.90
CA ALA A 17 -1.53 14.27 -33.90
C ALA A 17 -1.04 13.79 -32.52
N PHE A 18 -0.18 12.77 -32.47
CA PHE A 18 0.49 12.34 -31.24
C PHE A 18 1.38 13.46 -30.67
N VAL A 19 2.09 14.21 -31.53
CA VAL A 19 2.93 15.35 -31.12
C VAL A 19 2.10 16.57 -30.69
N LEU A 20 0.97 16.89 -31.34
CA LEU A 20 0.13 18.05 -30.97
C LEU A 20 -0.78 17.77 -29.75
N ILE A 21 -1.21 16.53 -29.53
CA ILE A 21 -1.93 16.12 -28.31
C ILE A 21 -0.98 16.13 -27.10
N THR A 22 0.33 15.99 -27.31
CA THR A 22 1.30 16.08 -26.20
C THR A 22 1.39 17.48 -25.61
N SER A 23 1.39 18.57 -26.37
CA SER A 23 1.63 19.91 -25.78
C SER A 23 0.52 20.37 -24.81
N ALA A 24 -0.77 20.16 -25.16
CA ALA A 24 -1.90 20.53 -24.30
C ALA A 24 -2.02 19.62 -23.07
N CYS A 25 -1.80 18.31 -23.22
CA CYS A 25 -1.80 17.38 -22.09
C CYS A 25 -0.61 17.59 -21.16
N PHE A 26 0.54 18.02 -21.68
CA PHE A 26 1.69 18.41 -20.86
C PHE A 26 1.39 19.65 -20.02
N GLY A 27 0.75 20.68 -20.59
CA GLY A 27 0.33 21.86 -19.82
C GLY A 27 -0.60 21.50 -18.66
N LYS A 28 -1.59 20.64 -18.91
CA LYS A 28 -2.50 20.12 -17.86
C LYS A 28 -1.74 19.29 -16.81
N ALA A 29 -0.84 18.40 -17.23
CA ALA A 29 -0.05 17.60 -16.30
C ALA A 29 0.85 18.47 -15.41
N GLN A 30 1.48 19.49 -15.97
CA GLN A 30 2.33 20.44 -15.25
C GLN A 30 1.52 21.23 -14.22
N GLU A 31 0.32 21.69 -14.57
CA GLU A 31 -0.62 22.33 -13.65
C GLU A 31 -1.04 21.38 -12.52
N MET A 32 -1.34 20.12 -12.86
CA MET A 32 -1.78 19.13 -11.89
C MET A 32 -0.70 18.75 -10.88
N VAL A 33 0.52 18.47 -11.35
CA VAL A 33 1.66 18.14 -10.47
C VAL A 33 2.09 19.37 -9.68
N GLY A 34 2.05 20.55 -10.29
CA GLY A 34 2.34 21.82 -9.64
C GLY A 34 3.74 21.90 -9.04
N ALA A 35 3.97 22.90 -8.18
CA ALA A 35 5.20 23.00 -7.41
C ALA A 35 5.32 21.84 -6.40
N ARG A 36 6.53 21.31 -6.23
CA ARG A 36 6.81 20.29 -5.22
C ARG A 36 6.57 20.87 -3.82
N PRO A 37 5.70 20.26 -2.99
CA PRO A 37 5.52 20.70 -1.61
C PRO A 37 6.81 20.52 -0.80
N ALA A 38 7.17 21.52 0.01
CA ALA A 38 8.34 21.47 0.89
C ALA A 38 8.04 20.61 2.14
N SER A 39 7.80 19.32 1.95
CA SER A 39 7.34 18.40 2.99
C SER A 39 7.87 16.99 2.77
N ARG A 40 7.73 16.13 3.79
CA ARG A 40 8.05 14.70 3.66
C ARG A 40 7.09 14.01 2.69
N LEU A 41 7.53 12.93 2.06
CA LEU A 41 6.77 12.21 1.03
C LEU A 41 5.34 11.81 1.44
N PRO A 42 5.05 11.33 2.67
CA PRO A 42 3.67 11.05 3.06
C PRO A 42 2.74 12.26 2.95
N ALA A 43 3.23 13.45 3.35
CA ALA A 43 2.46 14.69 3.29
C ALA A 43 2.30 15.20 1.85
N VAL A 44 3.32 14.97 1.00
CA VAL A 44 3.22 15.24 -0.45
C VAL A 44 2.14 14.37 -1.09
N VAL A 45 2.15 13.07 -0.82
CA VAL A 45 1.13 12.14 -1.30
C VAL A 45 -0.25 12.55 -0.79
N GLU A 46 -0.38 12.85 0.50
CA GLU A 46 -1.65 13.32 1.07
C GLU A 46 -2.18 14.56 0.36
N THR A 47 -1.31 15.52 0.06
CA THR A 47 -1.69 16.75 -0.66
C THR A 47 -2.28 16.42 -2.04
N TYR A 48 -1.64 15.52 -2.79
CA TYR A 48 -2.17 15.11 -4.10
C TYR A 48 -3.48 14.33 -3.97
N LEU A 49 -3.57 13.39 -3.03
CA LEU A 49 -4.77 12.60 -2.82
C LEU A 49 -5.96 13.49 -2.39
N GLN A 50 -5.75 14.46 -1.48
CA GLN A 50 -6.77 15.42 -1.07
C GLN A 50 -7.27 16.27 -2.24
N LYS A 51 -6.36 16.71 -3.10
CA LYS A 51 -6.71 17.58 -4.24
C LYS A 51 -7.47 16.85 -5.34
N TYR A 52 -7.11 15.58 -5.62
CA TYR A 52 -7.58 14.87 -6.81
C TYR A 52 -8.50 13.68 -6.52
N GLN A 53 -8.65 13.26 -5.27
CA GLN A 53 -9.47 12.11 -4.92
C GLN A 53 -10.51 12.46 -3.85
N PRO A 54 -11.81 12.34 -4.16
CA PRO A 54 -12.86 12.59 -3.17
C PRO A 54 -12.83 11.52 -2.07
N GLY A 55 -13.25 11.88 -0.87
CA GLY A 55 -13.45 10.97 0.25
C GLY A 55 -12.97 11.53 1.60
N PRO A 56 -13.06 10.74 2.68
CA PRO A 56 -12.76 11.20 4.03
C PRO A 56 -11.27 11.49 4.22
N ASN A 57 -10.98 12.49 5.07
CA ASN A 57 -9.62 12.89 5.43
C ASN A 57 -9.15 12.18 6.72
N PRO A 58 -7.84 11.89 6.84
CA PRO A 58 -6.82 11.99 5.78
C PRO A 58 -7.07 10.99 4.65
N ARG A 59 -6.70 11.35 3.41
CA ARG A 59 -6.90 10.49 2.22
C ARG A 59 -5.91 9.33 2.21
N LEU A 60 -4.64 9.61 2.48
CA LEU A 60 -3.58 8.68 2.80
C LEU A 60 -3.82 8.16 4.22
N PHE A 61 -4.74 7.21 4.36
CA PHE A 61 -4.95 6.55 5.64
C PHE A 61 -3.66 5.86 6.11
N GLN A 62 -3.45 5.89 7.42
CA GLN A 62 -2.45 5.11 8.13
C GLN A 62 -3.11 4.46 9.35
N THR A 63 -2.61 3.29 9.74
CA THR A 63 -3.08 2.55 10.91
C THR A 63 -2.78 3.33 12.18
N THR A 64 -3.80 3.50 13.03
CA THR A 64 -3.63 4.09 14.37
C THR A 64 -3.44 2.96 15.40
N TYR A 65 -2.48 3.13 16.30
CA TYR A 65 -2.19 2.19 17.38
C TYR A 65 -2.50 2.82 18.72
N LEU A 66 -3.17 2.06 19.60
CA LEU A 66 -3.48 2.47 20.96
C LEU A 66 -2.57 1.71 21.93
N TYR A 67 -1.98 2.40 22.90
CA TYR A 67 -1.06 1.84 23.89
C TYR A 67 -1.50 2.17 25.31
N ASP A 68 -1.21 1.27 26.25
CA ASP A 68 -1.29 1.55 27.68
C ASP A 68 -0.16 2.50 28.12
N ARG A 69 -0.18 2.93 29.37
CA ARG A 69 0.84 3.83 29.93
C ARG A 69 2.27 3.26 29.92
N ASN A 70 2.40 1.94 29.79
CA ASN A 70 3.66 1.22 29.77
C ASN A 70 4.12 0.84 28.34
N GLY A 71 3.38 1.26 27.31
CA GLY A 71 3.69 0.98 25.91
C GLY A 71 3.18 -0.37 25.40
N VAL A 72 2.34 -1.08 26.15
CA VAL A 72 1.68 -2.31 25.66
C VAL A 72 0.58 -1.93 24.68
N GLN A 73 0.60 -2.50 23.47
CA GLN A 73 -0.43 -2.22 22.47
C GLN A 73 -1.78 -2.81 22.91
N LEU A 74 -2.75 -1.93 23.09
CA LEU A 74 -4.12 -2.24 23.49
C LEU A 74 -5.04 -2.54 22.31
N ALA A 75 -4.85 -1.81 21.20
CA ALA A 75 -5.69 -1.92 20.01
C ALA A 75 -4.97 -1.42 18.75
N GLU A 76 -5.43 -1.90 17.61
CA GLU A 76 -5.11 -1.36 16.28
C GLU A 76 -6.42 -0.86 15.66
N LEU A 77 -6.44 0.39 15.20
CA LEU A 77 -7.59 1.03 14.58
C LEU A 77 -7.28 1.26 13.10
N PHE A 78 -8.11 0.68 12.24
CA PHE A 78 -8.03 0.84 10.79
C PHE A 78 -9.42 0.70 10.18
N GLY A 79 -9.70 1.50 9.16
CA GLY A 79 -10.97 1.47 8.43
C GLY A 79 -10.85 0.59 7.19
N GLU A 80 -10.51 1.22 6.07
CA GLU A 80 -10.40 0.58 4.75
C GLU A 80 -9.23 -0.41 4.63
N GLY A 81 -8.24 -0.29 5.51
CA GLY A 81 -7.12 -1.22 5.59
C GLY A 81 -5.96 -0.70 6.43
N ARG A 82 -4.92 -1.51 6.51
CA ARG A 82 -3.70 -1.24 7.27
C ARG A 82 -2.65 -0.60 6.38
N ARG A 83 -2.00 0.44 6.90
CA ARG A 83 -0.80 1.03 6.29
C ARG A 83 0.09 1.59 7.39
N THR A 84 1.37 1.27 7.32
CA THR A 84 2.42 1.99 8.04
C THR A 84 3.40 2.47 6.97
N TRP A 85 3.54 3.79 6.82
CA TRP A 85 4.49 4.32 5.85
C TRP A 85 5.92 4.05 6.32
N VAL A 86 6.75 3.49 5.46
CA VAL A 86 8.18 3.31 5.71
C VAL A 86 9.02 3.92 4.60
N ALA A 87 10.15 4.51 4.99
CA ALA A 87 11.11 5.06 4.02
C ALA A 87 11.72 3.94 3.16
N LEU A 88 12.15 4.25 1.94
CA LEU A 88 12.69 3.24 1.01
C LEU A 88 13.88 2.46 1.59
N ASN A 89 14.73 3.13 2.38
CA ASN A 89 15.88 2.52 3.05
C ASN A 89 15.51 1.62 4.25
N ARG A 90 14.23 1.56 4.63
CA ARG A 90 13.66 0.64 5.63
C ARG A 90 12.86 -0.49 4.97
N MET A 91 13.08 -0.73 3.68
CA MET A 91 12.50 -1.85 2.93
C MET A 91 13.62 -2.79 2.50
N SER A 92 13.34 -4.10 2.47
CA SER A 92 14.29 -5.09 1.97
C SER A 92 14.69 -4.76 0.53
N GLN A 93 16.00 -4.75 0.26
CA GLN A 93 16.52 -4.56 -1.10
C GLN A 93 16.03 -5.67 -2.05
N HIS A 94 15.77 -6.87 -1.54
CA HIS A 94 15.18 -7.94 -2.33
C HIS A 94 13.77 -7.59 -2.81
N LEU A 95 12.95 -6.95 -1.96
CA LEU A 95 11.60 -6.53 -2.32
C LEU A 95 11.64 -5.40 -3.36
N ILE A 96 12.50 -4.40 -3.16
CA ILE A 96 12.70 -3.31 -4.12
C ILE A 96 13.09 -3.88 -5.49
N ASN A 97 14.13 -4.73 -5.52
CA ASN A 97 14.64 -5.33 -6.75
C ASN A 97 13.61 -6.24 -7.43
N ALA A 98 12.87 -7.03 -6.67
CA ALA A 98 11.82 -7.91 -7.19
C ALA A 98 10.67 -7.11 -7.82
N THR A 99 10.21 -6.04 -7.16
CA THR A 99 9.16 -5.16 -7.69
C THR A 99 9.63 -4.47 -8.97
N VAL A 100 10.83 -3.86 -8.97
CA VAL A 100 11.35 -3.18 -10.17
C VAL A 100 11.54 -4.16 -11.34
N ALA A 101 12.12 -5.34 -11.10
CA ALA A 101 12.30 -6.35 -12.15
C ALA A 101 10.98 -6.84 -12.76
N THR A 102 9.91 -6.83 -11.97
CA THR A 102 8.58 -7.32 -12.38
C THR A 102 7.74 -6.23 -13.05
N GLU A 103 7.69 -5.05 -12.46
CA GLU A 103 6.75 -3.99 -12.85
C GLU A 103 7.34 -3.03 -13.88
N ASP A 104 8.64 -2.74 -13.82
CA ASP A 104 9.29 -1.76 -14.68
C ASP A 104 10.82 -1.94 -14.74
N ALA A 105 11.27 -2.87 -15.59
CA ALA A 105 12.69 -3.23 -15.64
C ALA A 105 13.64 -2.12 -16.14
N SER A 106 13.12 -1.05 -16.76
CA SER A 106 13.89 0.12 -17.17
C SER A 106 13.78 1.28 -16.17
N PHE A 107 13.17 1.06 -15.00
CA PHE A 107 12.78 2.12 -14.07
C PHE A 107 13.89 3.12 -13.76
N TYR A 108 15.11 2.66 -13.52
CA TYR A 108 16.23 3.54 -13.15
C TYR A 108 16.74 4.41 -14.31
N ASP A 109 16.52 3.98 -15.55
CA ASP A 109 17.03 4.64 -16.75
C ASP A 109 15.95 5.44 -17.50
N ASN A 110 14.68 5.04 -17.36
CA ASN A 110 13.58 5.64 -18.10
C ASN A 110 13.18 7.02 -17.55
N MET A 111 12.59 7.87 -18.39
CA MET A 111 12.14 9.22 -17.98
C MET A 111 10.66 9.24 -17.58
N GLY A 112 10.23 8.23 -16.83
CA GLY A 112 8.84 8.06 -16.39
C GLY A 112 7.97 7.26 -17.37
N ILE A 113 8.41 7.10 -18.60
CA ILE A 113 7.80 6.24 -19.63
C ILE A 113 8.86 5.37 -20.31
N ASP A 114 8.44 4.21 -20.84
CA ASP A 114 9.29 3.30 -21.62
C ASP A 114 8.70 3.12 -23.04
N PRO A 115 9.16 3.92 -24.02
CA PRO A 115 8.67 3.86 -25.39
C PRO A 115 8.87 2.49 -26.05
N LEU A 116 9.98 1.81 -25.75
CA LEU A 116 10.30 0.51 -26.30
C LEU A 116 9.31 -0.54 -25.78
N ARG A 117 9.03 -0.53 -24.47
CA ARG A 117 8.03 -1.41 -23.86
C ARG A 117 6.62 -1.14 -24.38
N ILE A 118 6.26 0.13 -24.61
CA ILE A 118 4.97 0.49 -25.23
C ILE A 118 4.87 -0.13 -26.63
N ALA A 119 5.90 0.02 -27.46
CA ALA A 119 5.92 -0.54 -28.81
C ALA A 119 5.83 -2.08 -28.81
N VAL A 120 6.60 -2.74 -27.93
CA VAL A 120 6.59 -4.20 -27.78
C VAL A 120 5.21 -4.70 -27.32
N ALA A 121 4.62 -4.05 -26.32
CA ALA A 121 3.29 -4.41 -25.82
C ALA A 121 2.21 -4.22 -26.90
N ALA A 122 2.25 -3.12 -27.65
CA ALA A 122 1.33 -2.87 -28.76
C ALA A 122 1.41 -3.97 -29.84
N TRP A 123 2.62 -4.38 -30.23
CA TRP A 123 2.84 -5.45 -31.19
C TRP A 123 2.34 -6.81 -30.68
N GLN A 124 2.64 -7.16 -29.43
CA GLN A 124 2.18 -8.41 -28.81
C GLN A 124 0.66 -8.49 -28.67
N ASN A 125 0.02 -7.39 -28.28
CA ASN A 125 -1.42 -7.32 -28.11
C ASN A 125 -2.14 -7.37 -29.46
N HIS A 126 -1.60 -6.72 -30.50
CA HIS A 126 -2.11 -6.82 -31.86
C HIS A 126 -2.05 -8.27 -32.38
N LYS A 127 -0.94 -8.97 -32.18
CA LYS A 127 -0.77 -10.37 -32.59
C LYS A 127 -1.71 -11.33 -31.84
N SER A 128 -2.01 -11.04 -30.58
CA SER A 128 -2.78 -11.93 -29.71
C SER A 128 -4.28 -11.65 -29.70
N GLY A 129 -4.75 -10.61 -30.41
CA GLY A 129 -6.16 -10.23 -30.45
C GLY A 129 -6.71 -9.71 -29.11
N GLY A 130 -5.84 -9.35 -28.16
CA GLY A 130 -6.22 -8.95 -26.80
C GLY A 130 -5.03 -8.42 -25.99
N ILE A 131 -5.30 -7.87 -24.80
CA ILE A 131 -4.25 -7.33 -23.92
C ILE A 131 -3.57 -8.49 -23.20
N VAL A 132 -2.34 -8.81 -23.61
CA VAL A 132 -1.51 -9.88 -23.03
C VAL A 132 -0.29 -9.31 -22.28
N SER A 133 0.14 -8.10 -22.65
CA SER A 133 1.32 -7.44 -22.08
C SER A 133 1.03 -5.99 -21.69
N GLY A 134 1.45 -5.60 -20.49
CA GLY A 134 1.23 -4.27 -19.94
C GLY A 134 2.36 -3.30 -20.25
N ALA A 135 2.03 -2.12 -20.77
CA ALA A 135 2.99 -1.09 -21.17
C ALA A 135 3.35 -0.05 -20.07
N SER A 136 2.69 -0.09 -18.91
CA SER A 136 2.81 0.99 -17.89
C SER A 136 4.06 0.84 -17.02
N THR A 137 4.85 1.92 -16.92
CA THR A 137 5.99 2.04 -16.00
C THR A 137 5.53 2.25 -14.55
N ILE A 138 6.43 2.11 -13.58
CA ILE A 138 6.14 2.40 -12.16
C ILE A 138 5.65 3.85 -12.00
N THR A 139 6.30 4.82 -12.66
CA THR A 139 5.90 6.23 -12.55
C THR A 139 4.52 6.50 -13.15
N MET A 140 4.14 5.85 -14.25
CA MET A 140 2.77 5.95 -14.81
C MET A 140 1.73 5.34 -13.86
N GLN A 141 2.05 4.21 -13.24
CA GLN A 141 1.17 3.61 -12.25
C GLN A 141 1.02 4.51 -11.01
N LEU A 142 2.10 5.13 -10.54
CA LEU A 142 2.06 6.11 -9.46
C LEU A 142 1.22 7.33 -9.83
N ALA A 143 1.41 7.90 -11.03
CA ALA A 143 0.63 9.03 -11.52
C ALA A 143 -0.87 8.72 -11.52
N ARG A 144 -1.25 7.54 -12.03
CA ARG A 144 -2.63 7.06 -11.98
C ARG A 144 -3.16 6.98 -10.55
N ASN A 145 -2.35 6.49 -9.61
CA ASN A 145 -2.77 6.31 -8.22
C ASN A 145 -2.86 7.61 -7.42
N LEU A 146 -2.15 8.67 -7.82
CA LEU A 146 -2.17 9.97 -7.13
C LEU A 146 -3.25 10.90 -7.70
N PHE A 147 -3.33 11.00 -9.03
CA PHE A 147 -4.06 12.09 -9.70
C PHE A 147 -5.41 11.68 -10.28
N LEU A 148 -5.67 10.38 -10.46
CA LEU A 148 -6.92 9.90 -11.05
C LEU A 148 -7.80 9.27 -9.97
N GLY A 149 -9.02 9.81 -9.84
CA GLY A 149 -10.06 9.28 -8.95
C GLY A 149 -10.49 7.86 -9.35
N PRO A 150 -11.13 7.10 -8.45
CA PRO A 150 -11.51 5.69 -8.70
C PRO A 150 -12.31 5.47 -9.99
N GLU A 151 -13.24 6.40 -10.29
CA GLU A 151 -14.10 6.37 -11.47
C GLU A 151 -13.29 6.46 -12.78
N ASP A 152 -12.29 7.35 -12.80
CA ASP A 152 -11.47 7.61 -13.98
C ASP A 152 -10.27 6.66 -14.08
N ARG A 153 -9.84 6.06 -12.97
CA ARG A 153 -8.58 5.31 -12.86
C ARG A 153 -8.48 4.17 -13.86
N TYR A 154 -9.59 3.48 -14.10
CA TYR A 154 -9.68 2.28 -14.94
C TYR A 154 -10.50 2.48 -16.22
N ASN A 155 -10.89 3.72 -16.52
CA ASN A 155 -11.58 4.04 -17.75
C ASN A 155 -10.66 3.68 -18.97
N PRO A 156 -11.14 2.90 -19.96
CA PRO A 156 -10.35 2.53 -21.13
C PRO A 156 -9.96 3.71 -22.05
N ASP A 157 -10.45 4.91 -21.78
CA ASP A 157 -10.20 6.10 -22.58
C ASP A 157 -8.70 6.38 -22.84
N MET A 158 -8.39 6.70 -24.09
CA MET A 158 -7.03 7.03 -24.53
C MET A 158 -6.54 8.35 -23.92
N ASP A 159 -7.44 9.31 -23.72
CA ASP A 159 -7.13 10.63 -23.17
C ASP A 159 -6.57 10.53 -21.74
N ARG A 160 -7.14 9.63 -20.93
CA ARG A 160 -6.60 9.29 -19.61
C ARG A 160 -5.18 8.74 -19.72
N LYS A 161 -4.93 7.89 -20.72
CA LYS A 161 -3.60 7.28 -20.89
C LYS A 161 -2.54 8.29 -21.31
N VAL A 162 -2.92 9.26 -22.14
CA VAL A 162 -2.06 10.39 -22.50
C VAL A 162 -1.79 11.28 -21.27
N LEU A 163 -2.80 11.54 -20.45
CA LEU A 163 -2.63 12.29 -19.20
C LEU A 163 -1.68 11.57 -18.23
N GLU A 164 -1.79 10.25 -18.08
CA GLU A 164 -0.84 9.46 -17.27
C GLU A 164 0.61 9.61 -17.75
N VAL A 165 0.83 9.65 -19.07
CA VAL A 165 2.17 9.83 -19.65
C VAL A 165 2.73 11.21 -19.27
N GLY A 166 1.95 12.27 -19.47
CA GLY A 166 2.37 13.63 -19.10
C GLY A 166 2.63 13.77 -17.60
N LEU A 167 1.74 13.23 -16.76
CA LEU A 167 1.92 13.23 -15.31
C LEU A 167 3.16 12.44 -14.88
N ALA A 168 3.46 11.31 -15.53
CA ALA A 168 4.64 10.51 -15.20
C ALA A 168 5.96 11.23 -15.54
N GLN A 169 5.97 11.97 -16.65
CA GLN A 169 7.12 12.79 -17.04
C GLN A 169 7.30 13.95 -16.06
N GLU A 170 6.22 14.67 -15.71
CA GLU A 170 6.26 15.74 -14.70
C GLU A 170 6.66 15.25 -13.31
N LEU A 171 6.21 14.07 -12.87
CA LEU A 171 6.71 13.47 -11.63
C LEU A 171 8.22 13.20 -11.69
N THR A 172 8.73 12.76 -12.84
CA THR A 172 10.16 12.45 -13.03
C THR A 172 11.05 13.70 -13.03
N THR A 173 10.52 14.86 -13.41
CA THR A 173 11.26 16.13 -13.30
C THR A 173 11.28 16.70 -11.88
N ARG A 174 10.30 16.33 -11.04
CA ARG A 174 10.09 16.88 -9.68
C ARG A 174 10.66 16.02 -8.56
N TYR A 175 10.71 14.71 -8.78
CA TYR A 175 11.05 13.72 -7.77
C TYR A 175 12.12 12.77 -8.28
N THR A 176 13.03 12.40 -7.37
CA THR A 176 14.06 11.41 -7.67
C THR A 176 13.44 10.01 -7.85
N LYS A 177 14.16 9.10 -8.50
CA LYS A 177 13.72 7.70 -8.64
C LYS A 177 13.47 7.02 -7.30
N ALA A 178 14.28 7.34 -6.27
CA ALA A 178 14.08 6.82 -4.93
C ALA A 178 12.74 7.30 -4.33
N GLU A 179 12.42 8.58 -4.46
CA GLU A 179 11.16 9.15 -3.95
C GLU A 179 9.93 8.60 -4.69
N ILE A 180 10.02 8.48 -6.02
CA ILE A 180 8.96 7.86 -6.83
C ILE A 180 8.72 6.41 -6.39
N LEU A 181 9.79 5.64 -6.20
CA LEU A 181 9.68 4.25 -5.79
C LEU A 181 9.13 4.10 -4.37
N GLU A 182 9.53 4.97 -3.44
CA GLU A 182 9.00 5.00 -2.08
C GLU A 182 7.48 5.28 -2.07
N MET A 183 7.06 6.32 -2.78
CA MET A 183 5.63 6.65 -2.90
C MET A 183 4.85 5.52 -3.55
N TYR A 184 5.38 4.95 -4.63
CA TYR A 184 4.75 3.82 -5.31
C TYR A 184 4.58 2.62 -4.38
N LEU A 185 5.66 2.14 -3.76
CA LEU A 185 5.64 0.95 -2.91
C LEU A 185 4.69 1.11 -1.71
N ASN A 186 4.66 2.27 -1.05
CA ASN A 186 3.77 2.53 0.08
C ASN A 186 2.27 2.64 -0.30
N LEU A 187 1.98 2.93 -1.57
CA LEU A 187 0.60 3.01 -2.08
C LEU A 187 0.07 1.67 -2.60
N LEU A 188 0.94 0.69 -2.88
CA LEU A 188 0.53 -0.61 -3.41
C LEU A 188 -0.40 -1.37 -2.45
N ASN A 189 -1.41 -2.01 -3.01
CA ASN A 189 -2.27 -2.96 -2.32
C ASN A 189 -1.69 -4.37 -2.46
N TYR A 190 -1.34 -5.00 -1.34
CA TYR A 190 -0.81 -6.35 -1.26
C TYR A 190 -1.86 -7.40 -0.89
N GLY A 191 -3.16 -7.04 -0.94
CA GLY A 191 -4.25 -7.92 -0.53
C GLY A 191 -4.37 -8.01 0.99
N SER A 192 -5.39 -8.73 1.48
CA SER A 192 -5.66 -8.91 2.91
C SER A 192 -5.71 -7.59 3.72
N LEU A 193 -6.24 -6.52 3.10
CA LEU A 193 -6.28 -5.16 3.65
C LEU A 193 -4.89 -4.55 3.94
N ALA A 194 -3.81 -5.10 3.41
CA ALA A 194 -2.46 -4.60 3.61
C ALA A 194 -2.04 -3.66 2.47
N TYR A 195 -1.75 -2.41 2.81
CA TYR A 195 -1.27 -1.40 1.88
C TYR A 195 0.12 -0.93 2.27
N GLY A 196 1.03 -0.97 1.30
CA GLY A 196 2.45 -0.75 1.53
C GLY A 196 3.19 -1.99 2.06
N PRO A 197 4.52 -1.97 1.98
CA PRO A 197 5.35 -3.14 2.25
C PRO A 197 5.36 -3.53 3.74
N GLU A 198 5.36 -2.57 4.67
CA GLU A 198 5.38 -2.86 6.10
C GLU A 198 4.10 -3.56 6.54
N ALA A 199 2.92 -3.04 6.15
CA ALA A 199 1.66 -3.69 6.45
C ALA A 199 1.60 -5.11 5.86
N ALA A 200 2.11 -5.31 4.63
CA ALA A 200 2.16 -6.62 3.99
C ALA A 200 3.08 -7.59 4.75
N ALA A 201 4.29 -7.17 5.12
CA ALA A 201 5.25 -7.99 5.85
C ALA A 201 4.70 -8.43 7.21
N GLN A 202 4.08 -7.52 7.97
CA GLN A 202 3.44 -7.83 9.24
C GLN A 202 2.23 -8.76 9.09
N THR A 203 1.44 -8.56 8.03
CA THR A 203 0.23 -9.35 7.74
C THR A 203 0.56 -10.79 7.34
N TYR A 204 1.57 -10.98 6.49
CA TYR A 204 1.90 -12.31 5.94
C TYR A 204 2.93 -13.07 6.77
N PHE A 205 3.90 -12.38 7.37
CA PHE A 205 5.06 -13.00 8.01
C PHE A 205 5.27 -12.59 9.47
N GLY A 206 4.56 -11.56 9.96
CA GLY A 206 4.69 -11.07 11.33
C GLY A 206 6.05 -10.43 11.63
N LYS A 207 6.66 -9.77 10.63
CA LYS A 207 7.94 -9.08 10.76
C LYS A 207 8.00 -7.83 9.90
N SER A 208 9.04 -7.02 10.12
CA SER A 208 9.25 -5.78 9.36
C SER A 208 9.62 -6.04 7.90
N ALA A 209 9.20 -5.13 7.02
CA ALA A 209 9.54 -5.14 5.60
C ALA A 209 11.05 -5.04 5.32
N GLU A 210 11.81 -4.48 6.26
CA GLU A 210 13.26 -4.32 6.16
C GLU A 210 14.00 -5.67 6.16
N VAL A 211 13.48 -6.65 6.90
CA VAL A 211 14.13 -7.96 7.15
C VAL A 211 13.49 -9.10 6.35
N LEU A 212 12.79 -8.76 5.26
CA LEU A 212 12.28 -9.76 4.32
C LEU A 212 13.44 -10.38 3.53
N ASP A 213 13.45 -11.71 3.49
CA ASP A 213 14.40 -12.43 2.66
C ASP A 213 13.96 -12.47 1.19
N LEU A 214 14.76 -13.12 0.33
CA LEU A 214 14.49 -13.21 -1.10
C LEU A 214 13.20 -13.98 -1.41
N ALA A 215 12.89 -15.05 -0.67
CA ALA A 215 11.70 -15.87 -0.89
C ALA A 215 10.43 -15.06 -0.57
N GLU A 216 10.38 -14.44 0.61
CA GLU A 216 9.25 -13.63 1.04
C GLU A 216 9.08 -12.38 0.16
N SER A 217 10.18 -11.70 -0.17
CA SER A 217 10.17 -10.51 -1.01
C SER A 217 9.61 -10.79 -2.41
N THR A 218 9.99 -11.91 -3.00
CA THR A 218 9.54 -12.30 -4.35
C THR A 218 8.09 -12.78 -4.36
N MET A 219 7.61 -13.36 -3.25
CA MET A 219 6.19 -13.65 -3.08
C MET A 219 5.37 -12.35 -2.97
N LEU A 220 5.80 -11.40 -2.15
CA LEU A 220 5.10 -10.11 -1.99
C LEU A 220 5.10 -9.29 -3.29
N ALA A 221 6.23 -9.17 -3.99
CA ALA A 221 6.34 -8.39 -5.22
C ALA A 221 5.40 -8.88 -6.34
N GLY A 222 4.95 -10.13 -6.28
CA GLY A 222 4.00 -10.69 -7.24
C GLY A 222 2.54 -10.26 -7.02
N ILE A 223 2.15 -9.97 -5.78
CA ILE A 223 0.74 -9.77 -5.39
C ILE A 223 0.09 -8.53 -6.04
N PRO A 224 0.74 -7.36 -6.11
CA PRO A 224 0.12 -6.13 -6.62
C PRO A 224 -0.50 -6.25 -8.01
N GLN A 225 -0.05 -7.20 -8.83
CA GLN A 225 -0.63 -7.47 -10.14
C GLN A 225 -2.11 -7.89 -10.08
N ALA A 226 -2.49 -8.69 -9.08
CA ALA A 226 -3.86 -9.16 -8.91
C ALA A 226 -4.17 -9.47 -7.42
N PRO A 227 -4.28 -8.44 -6.55
CA PRO A 227 -4.35 -8.62 -5.10
C PRO A 227 -5.54 -9.44 -4.60
N GLY A 228 -6.65 -9.42 -5.35
CA GLY A 228 -7.84 -10.23 -5.04
C GLY A 228 -7.68 -11.73 -5.33
N VAL A 229 -6.79 -12.09 -6.26
CA VAL A 229 -6.56 -13.48 -6.70
C VAL A 229 -5.31 -14.05 -6.04
N LEU A 230 -4.23 -13.27 -5.99
CA LEU A 230 -2.94 -13.63 -5.44
C LEU A 230 -2.94 -13.46 -3.92
N ASN A 231 -3.64 -14.37 -3.24
CA ASN A 231 -3.76 -14.35 -1.79
C ASN A 231 -3.11 -15.60 -1.18
N HIS A 232 -2.08 -15.40 -0.34
CA HIS A 232 -1.33 -16.47 0.34
C HIS A 232 -2.20 -17.47 1.10
N TYR A 233 -3.33 -17.03 1.64
CA TYR A 233 -4.22 -17.83 2.49
C TYR A 233 -5.30 -18.57 1.71
N ARG A 234 -5.64 -18.08 0.51
CA ARG A 234 -6.71 -18.67 -0.32
C ARG A 234 -6.17 -19.42 -1.53
N ASN A 235 -5.07 -18.96 -2.11
CA ASN A 235 -4.51 -19.49 -3.34
C ASN A 235 -2.97 -19.42 -3.33
N TYR A 236 -2.37 -20.22 -2.45
CA TYR A 236 -0.91 -20.28 -2.29
C TYR A 236 -0.21 -20.73 -3.57
N GLU A 237 -0.78 -21.69 -4.31
CA GLU A 237 -0.20 -22.18 -5.57
C GLU A 237 -0.11 -21.08 -6.65
N ALA A 238 -1.13 -20.23 -6.78
CA ALA A 238 -1.05 -19.09 -7.70
C ALA A 238 0.03 -18.09 -7.28
N VAL A 239 0.20 -17.85 -5.98
CA VAL A 239 1.28 -17.01 -5.46
C VAL A 239 2.64 -17.63 -5.76
N LYS A 240 2.82 -18.94 -5.58
CA LYS A 240 4.08 -19.64 -5.93
C LYS A 240 4.36 -19.61 -7.42
N ALA A 241 3.36 -19.81 -8.26
CA ALA A 241 3.50 -19.68 -9.71
C ALA A 241 3.94 -18.26 -10.10
N ARG A 242 3.35 -17.24 -9.48
CA ARG A 242 3.76 -15.85 -9.68
C ARG A 242 5.17 -15.58 -9.16
N GLN A 243 5.53 -16.08 -7.98
CA GLN A 243 6.88 -15.96 -7.41
C GLN A 243 7.93 -16.52 -8.38
N LYS A 244 7.66 -17.67 -9.02
CA LYS A 244 8.57 -18.26 -10.01
C LYS A 244 8.83 -17.32 -11.19
N ILE A 245 7.78 -16.61 -11.66
CA ILE A 245 7.92 -15.59 -12.70
C ILE A 245 8.79 -14.43 -12.22
N VAL A 246 8.53 -13.90 -11.01
CA VAL A 246 9.31 -12.81 -10.41
C VAL A 246 10.80 -13.19 -10.31
N LEU A 247 11.09 -14.38 -9.77
CA LEU A 247 12.46 -14.90 -9.68
C LEU A 247 13.13 -15.02 -11.04
N GLY A 248 12.44 -15.54 -12.05
CA GLY A 248 12.94 -15.61 -13.43
C GLY A 248 13.25 -14.24 -14.03
N LEU A 249 12.42 -13.23 -13.75
CA LEU A 249 12.69 -11.85 -14.15
C LEU A 249 13.92 -11.29 -13.44
N MET A 250 14.09 -11.55 -12.14
CA MET A 250 15.29 -11.12 -11.41
C MET A 250 16.58 -11.78 -11.94
N VAL A 251 16.53 -13.07 -12.30
CA VAL A 251 17.65 -13.77 -12.97
C VAL A 251 17.96 -13.14 -14.33
N LYS A 252 16.94 -12.89 -15.16
CA LYS A 252 17.10 -12.24 -16.48
C LYS A 252 17.75 -10.86 -16.36
N ARG A 253 17.54 -10.16 -15.25
CA ARG A 253 18.15 -8.86 -14.94
C ARG A 253 19.47 -8.96 -14.17
N LYS A 254 19.99 -10.18 -13.97
CA LYS A 254 21.26 -10.46 -13.26
C LYS A 254 21.27 -9.93 -11.82
N LEU A 255 20.10 -9.78 -11.20
CA LEU A 255 19.96 -9.35 -9.80
C LEU A 255 20.22 -10.50 -8.82
N ILE A 256 19.99 -11.73 -9.28
CA ILE A 256 20.27 -12.98 -8.58
C ILE A 256 20.75 -14.03 -9.59
N THR A 257 21.40 -15.07 -9.10
CA THR A 257 21.78 -16.26 -9.89
C THR A 257 20.61 -17.24 -10.00
N GLU A 258 20.64 -18.12 -11.01
CA GLU A 258 19.67 -19.22 -11.14
C GLU A 258 19.62 -20.11 -9.88
N ARG A 259 20.79 -20.35 -9.26
CA ARG A 259 20.88 -21.12 -8.02
C ARG A 259 20.16 -20.44 -6.86
N GLN A 260 20.35 -19.12 -6.68
CA GLN A 260 19.64 -18.35 -5.66
C GLN A 260 18.13 -18.35 -5.92
N ALA A 261 17.72 -18.24 -7.19
CA ALA A 261 16.31 -18.30 -7.57
C ALA A 261 15.66 -19.64 -7.19
N GLU A 262 16.33 -20.76 -7.52
CA GLU A 262 15.82 -22.09 -7.18
C GLU A 262 15.79 -22.31 -5.66
N GLN A 263 16.80 -21.85 -4.93
CA GLN A 263 16.85 -21.91 -3.46
C GLN A 263 15.69 -21.11 -2.84
N ALA A 264 15.48 -19.86 -3.26
CA ALA A 264 14.39 -19.03 -2.77
C ALA A 264 13.00 -19.60 -3.12
N TYR A 265 12.87 -20.23 -4.30
CA TYR A 265 11.63 -20.89 -4.69
C TYR A 265 11.32 -22.12 -3.83
N ARG A 266 12.33 -22.89 -3.42
CA ARG A 266 12.15 -24.08 -2.57
C ARG A 266 12.07 -23.78 -1.08
N GLN A 267 12.49 -22.58 -0.66
CA GLN A 267 12.48 -22.19 0.74
C GLN A 267 11.06 -22.24 1.32
N PRO A 268 10.84 -22.98 2.42
CA PRO A 268 9.57 -22.94 3.14
C PRO A 268 9.37 -21.55 3.75
N VAL A 269 8.28 -20.88 3.37
CA VAL A 269 7.92 -19.57 3.92
C VAL A 269 6.87 -19.77 5.01
N LYS A 270 7.20 -19.36 6.24
CA LYS A 270 6.29 -19.47 7.38
C LYS A 270 5.29 -18.33 7.36
N LEU A 271 4.10 -18.61 6.82
CA LEU A 271 2.98 -17.68 6.88
C LEU A 271 2.43 -17.56 8.30
N ARG A 272 2.02 -16.35 8.66
CA ARG A 272 1.30 -16.09 9.91
C ARG A 272 -0.07 -16.79 9.84
N ARG A 273 -0.34 -17.70 10.77
CA ARG A 273 -1.58 -18.51 10.75
C ARG A 273 -2.85 -17.70 11.02
N ASP A 274 -2.70 -16.62 11.78
CA ASP A 274 -3.82 -15.81 12.24
C ASP A 274 -3.68 -14.37 11.77
N ILE A 275 -4.53 -13.98 10.81
CA ILE A 275 -4.66 -12.60 10.30
C ILE A 275 -5.63 -11.80 11.17
N SER A 276 -6.10 -12.36 12.29
CA SER A 276 -7.01 -11.67 13.21
C SER A 276 -6.48 -10.28 13.56
N PRO A 277 -7.39 -9.32 13.77
CA PRO A 277 -7.01 -7.98 14.21
C PRO A 277 -6.08 -8.06 15.42
N ALA A 278 -5.23 -7.04 15.55
CA ALA A 278 -4.35 -6.90 16.70
C ALA A 278 -5.11 -7.12 18.03
N PRO A 279 -4.39 -7.39 19.14
CA PRO A 279 -5.03 -7.57 20.44
C PRO A 279 -6.05 -6.46 20.70
N GLN A 280 -7.27 -6.84 21.13
CA GLN A 280 -8.28 -5.88 21.58
C GLN A 280 -8.37 -6.00 23.11
N LEU A 281 -7.32 -5.52 23.77
CA LEU A 281 -7.19 -5.54 25.22
C LEU A 281 -7.98 -4.36 25.80
N ALA A 282 -8.59 -4.55 26.98
CA ALA A 282 -9.39 -3.53 27.65
C ALA A 282 -10.47 -2.89 26.72
N PRO A 283 -11.35 -3.67 26.08
CA PRO A 283 -12.23 -3.20 25.00
C PRO A 283 -13.13 -2.03 25.42
N HIS A 284 -13.60 -2.00 26.67
CA HIS A 284 -14.40 -0.89 27.18
C HIS A 284 -13.61 0.42 27.27
N PHE A 285 -12.37 0.36 27.73
CA PHE A 285 -11.48 1.52 27.80
C PHE A 285 -11.08 2.00 26.40
N VAL A 286 -10.73 1.06 25.51
CA VAL A 286 -10.45 1.36 24.09
C VAL A 286 -11.64 2.09 23.45
N GLN A 287 -12.86 1.59 23.65
CA GLN A 287 -14.07 2.22 23.12
C GLN A 287 -14.30 3.62 23.70
N TYR A 288 -14.04 3.81 25.01
CA TYR A 288 -14.11 5.11 25.66
C TYR A 288 -13.12 6.11 25.03
N VAL A 289 -11.88 5.70 24.76
CA VAL A 289 -10.87 6.55 24.10
C VAL A 289 -11.30 6.91 22.69
N ILE A 290 -11.78 5.94 21.90
CA ILE A 290 -12.27 6.17 20.53
C ILE A 290 -13.41 7.18 20.54
N GLN A 291 -14.44 6.97 21.36
CA GLN A 291 -15.59 7.89 21.46
C GLN A 291 -15.16 9.30 21.91
N SER A 292 -14.26 9.38 22.88
CA SER A 292 -13.77 10.67 23.41
C SER A 292 -13.08 11.52 22.34
N ILE A 293 -12.35 10.86 21.42
CA ILE A 293 -11.65 11.54 20.33
C ILE A 293 -12.60 11.82 19.16
N ASN A 294 -13.43 10.85 18.76
CA ASN A 294 -14.39 11.02 17.66
C ASN A 294 -15.39 12.15 17.93
N ASN A 295 -15.82 12.35 19.19
CA ASN A 295 -16.67 13.48 19.58
C ASN A 295 -16.05 14.86 19.29
N ARG A 296 -14.72 14.93 19.09
CA ARG A 296 -13.99 16.17 18.78
C ARG A 296 -13.55 16.25 17.32
N MET A 297 -13.18 15.11 16.73
CA MET A 297 -12.53 15.03 15.42
C MET A 297 -13.46 14.56 14.29
N GLY A 298 -14.66 14.06 14.63
CA GLY A 298 -15.58 13.40 13.72
C GLY A 298 -15.35 11.88 13.66
N ASP A 299 -16.43 11.16 13.36
CA ASP A 299 -16.40 9.71 13.23
C ASP A 299 -15.51 9.26 12.06
N GLY A 300 -14.78 8.16 12.24
CA GLY A 300 -13.94 7.56 11.21
C GLY A 300 -12.56 8.22 11.02
N TYR A 301 -12.27 9.32 11.72
CA TYR A 301 -10.99 10.03 11.58
C TYR A 301 -9.84 9.20 12.16
N LEU A 302 -10.02 8.61 13.34
CA LEU A 302 -8.98 7.84 14.03
C LEU A 302 -8.51 6.62 13.24
N GLU A 303 -9.43 5.96 12.57
CA GLU A 303 -9.20 4.77 11.73
C GLU A 303 -8.35 5.08 10.49
N ARG A 304 -8.05 6.36 10.25
CA ARG A 304 -7.26 6.85 9.11
C ARG A 304 -6.04 7.68 9.53
N ALA A 305 -6.01 8.19 10.76
CA ALA A 305 -5.08 9.23 11.19
C ALA A 305 -3.61 8.81 11.32
N GLY A 306 -3.32 7.52 11.54
CA GLY A 306 -1.95 7.05 11.72
C GLY A 306 -1.32 7.41 13.06
N PHE A 307 -2.12 7.58 14.11
CA PHE A 307 -1.62 8.02 15.41
C PHE A 307 -1.02 6.88 16.22
N ASN A 308 -0.03 7.21 17.05
CA ASN A 308 0.39 6.36 18.17
C ASN A 308 -0.15 7.01 19.44
N LEU A 309 -1.27 6.48 19.95
CA LEU A 309 -1.99 7.04 21.08
C LEU A 309 -1.57 6.34 22.37
N PHE A 310 -0.94 7.09 23.27
CA PHE A 310 -0.58 6.60 24.60
C PHE A 310 -1.64 7.03 25.60
N THR A 311 -2.16 6.06 26.36
CA THR A 311 -3.29 6.26 27.26
C THR A 311 -2.88 6.20 28.73
N THR A 312 -3.82 6.51 29.61
CA THR A 312 -3.62 6.43 31.06
C THR A 312 -3.82 5.03 31.62
N LEU A 313 -4.38 4.09 30.85
CA LEU A 313 -4.63 2.73 31.32
C LEU A 313 -3.33 2.05 31.74
N ASP A 314 -3.33 1.32 32.85
CA ASP A 314 -2.29 0.32 33.15
C ASP A 314 -2.89 -1.06 32.95
N LEU A 315 -2.43 -1.79 31.94
CA LEU A 315 -3.03 -3.07 31.57
C LEU A 315 -2.99 -4.08 32.74
N ARG A 316 -1.97 -4.03 33.61
CA ARG A 316 -1.87 -4.95 34.74
C ARG A 316 -2.95 -4.65 35.79
N ILE A 317 -3.26 -3.37 36.00
CA ILE A 317 -4.35 -2.96 36.92
C ILE A 317 -5.70 -3.36 36.31
N GLN A 318 -5.87 -3.17 35.00
CA GLN A 318 -7.06 -3.63 34.27
C GLN A 318 -7.30 -5.13 34.47
N GLU A 319 -6.27 -5.96 34.28
CA GLU A 319 -6.36 -7.41 34.45
C GLU A 319 -6.76 -7.81 35.88
N VAL A 320 -6.21 -7.12 36.89
CA VAL A 320 -6.59 -7.33 38.29
C VAL A 320 -8.06 -6.94 38.53
N ALA A 321 -8.50 -5.81 37.99
CA ALA A 321 -9.88 -5.35 38.11
C ALA A 321 -10.87 -6.34 37.45
N GLU A 322 -10.59 -6.76 36.22
CA GLU A 322 -11.41 -7.73 35.47
C GLU A 322 -11.49 -9.07 36.19
N LYS A 323 -10.36 -9.56 36.73
CA LYS A 323 -10.33 -10.79 37.52
C LYS A 323 -11.19 -10.67 38.78
N THR A 324 -11.02 -9.58 39.53
CA THR A 324 -11.76 -9.33 40.78
C THR A 324 -13.27 -9.28 40.53
N ILE A 325 -13.70 -8.56 39.49
CA ILE A 325 -15.11 -8.47 39.10
C ILE A 325 -15.65 -9.83 38.65
N ARG A 326 -14.90 -10.59 37.84
CA ARG A 326 -15.31 -11.92 37.38
C ARG A 326 -15.51 -12.89 38.54
N GLU A 327 -14.61 -12.87 39.52
CA GLU A 327 -14.72 -13.68 40.75
C GLU A 327 -15.96 -13.27 41.55
N GLN A 328 -16.20 -11.97 41.74
CA GLN A 328 -17.36 -11.47 42.49
C GLN A 328 -18.69 -11.81 41.81
N ILE A 329 -18.78 -11.66 40.49
CA ILE A 329 -19.96 -12.07 39.71
C ILE A 329 -20.21 -13.57 39.89
N THR A 330 -19.16 -14.39 39.78
CA THR A 330 -19.30 -15.85 39.90
C THR A 330 -19.85 -16.26 41.27
N GLN A 331 -19.38 -15.61 42.36
CA GLN A 331 -19.87 -15.89 43.71
C GLN A 331 -21.31 -15.44 43.94
N LEU A 332 -21.69 -14.26 43.43
CA LEU A 332 -23.02 -13.70 43.67
C LEU A 332 -24.10 -14.21 42.70
N LYS A 333 -23.71 -14.75 41.53
CA LYS A 333 -24.63 -15.22 40.49
C LYS A 333 -25.68 -16.21 41.02
N VAL A 334 -25.25 -17.18 41.83
CA VAL A 334 -26.15 -18.24 42.35
C VAL A 334 -27.22 -17.66 43.29
N LYS A 335 -26.88 -16.61 44.05
CA LYS A 335 -27.75 -16.05 45.08
C LYS A 335 -28.63 -14.89 44.56
N HIS A 336 -28.15 -14.16 43.56
CA HIS A 336 -28.73 -12.88 43.14
C HIS A 336 -29.00 -12.78 41.63
N ASP A 337 -28.79 -13.85 40.87
CA ASP A 337 -28.88 -13.86 39.39
C ASP A 337 -28.09 -12.72 38.73
N LEU A 338 -26.94 -12.41 39.30
CA LEU A 338 -26.10 -11.29 38.87
C LEU A 338 -25.23 -11.68 37.68
N GLY A 339 -25.36 -10.96 36.56
CA GLY A 339 -24.64 -11.22 35.32
C GLY A 339 -23.73 -10.09 34.82
N ASN A 340 -23.89 -8.86 35.34
CA ASN A 340 -23.19 -7.67 34.89
C ASN A 340 -22.54 -6.94 36.07
N ALA A 341 -21.42 -6.27 35.81
CA ALA A 341 -20.80 -5.35 36.76
C ALA A 341 -20.02 -4.27 36.01
N ALA A 342 -19.73 -3.16 36.69
CA ALA A 342 -18.88 -2.10 36.21
C ALA A 342 -17.86 -1.74 37.31
N LEU A 343 -16.63 -1.49 36.89
CA LEU A 343 -15.56 -0.99 37.73
C LEU A 343 -14.83 0.10 36.95
N VAL A 344 -14.52 1.20 37.62
CA VAL A 344 -13.63 2.25 37.12
C VAL A 344 -12.64 2.54 38.25
N ALA A 345 -11.35 2.40 37.97
CA ALA A 345 -10.28 2.77 38.87
C ALA A 345 -9.62 4.05 38.37
N MET A 346 -9.52 5.04 39.25
CA MET A 346 -8.90 6.33 38.94
C MET A 346 -7.79 6.66 39.92
N ARG A 347 -6.74 7.32 39.43
CA ARG A 347 -5.69 7.88 40.28
C ARG A 347 -6.21 9.13 41.01
N PRO A 348 -6.19 9.17 42.36
CA PRO A 348 -6.54 10.38 43.10
C PRO A 348 -5.65 11.56 42.71
N GLY A 349 -6.22 12.77 42.69
CA GLY A 349 -5.51 14.02 42.36
C GLY A 349 -5.41 14.32 40.87
N THR A 350 -5.19 13.32 40.02
CA THR A 350 -5.09 13.53 38.55
C THR A 350 -6.37 13.18 37.80
N GLY A 351 -7.20 12.27 38.33
CA GLY A 351 -8.39 11.78 37.63
C GLY A 351 -8.08 10.85 36.45
N GLU A 352 -6.82 10.41 36.31
CA GLU A 352 -6.45 9.43 35.29
C GLU A 352 -7.19 8.11 35.52
N ILE A 353 -7.90 7.63 34.50
CA ILE A 353 -8.49 6.29 34.48
C ILE A 353 -7.35 5.28 34.26
N VAL A 354 -7.20 4.33 35.18
CA VAL A 354 -6.13 3.31 35.15
C VAL A 354 -6.65 1.89 34.94
N ALA A 355 -7.94 1.64 35.19
CA ALA A 355 -8.67 0.40 34.88
C ALA A 355 -10.19 0.63 34.84
#